data_AF-A0A380TD31-F1
#
_entry.id   AF-A0A380TD31-F1
#
_cell.length_a   1.000
_cell.length_b   1.000
_cell.length_c   1.000
_cell.angle_alpha   90.00
_cell.angle_beta   90.00
_cell.angle_gamma   90.00
#
_symmetry.space_group_name_H-M   'P 1'
#
loop_
_entity.id
_entity.type
_entity.pdbx_description
1 polymer ?
#
loop_
_entity_poly.entity_id
_entity_poly.type
_entity_poly.pdbx_seq_one_letter_code
_entity_poly.pdbx_strand_id
1 'polypeptide(L)' 'MRRDGHRGLLYPSVRRAGGRCFVAFDPGIVQNVRPGASWTLIWRGTPDFAVEAA' A
#
# COMPACT_ATOMS: atom_id res chain seq x y z
N MET A 1 3.21 13.61 -16.41
CA MET A 1 3.22 12.18 -15.99
C MET A 1 1.92 11.44 -16.28
N ARG A 2 0.77 11.76 -15.63
CA ARG A 2 -0.54 11.16 -16.02
C ARG A 2 -0.98 11.57 -17.43
N ARG A 3 -0.78 12.85 -17.79
CA ARG A 3 -1.02 13.37 -19.15
C ARG A 3 -0.11 12.76 -20.22
N ASP A 4 1.04 12.19 -19.84
CA ASP A 4 2.01 11.60 -20.77
C ASP A 4 1.71 10.10 -21.01
N GLY A 5 0.60 9.58 -20.48
CA GLY A 5 0.15 8.20 -20.71
C GLY A 5 0.77 7.15 -19.79
N HIS A 6 1.57 7.54 -18.78
CA HIS A 6 2.10 6.58 -17.81
C HIS A 6 1.00 6.05 -16.88
N ARG A 7 1.03 4.74 -16.61
CA ARG A 7 0.02 4.03 -15.79
C ARG A 7 0.33 4.02 -14.28
N GLY A 8 1.51 4.48 -13.88
CA GLY A 8 1.92 4.59 -12.47
C GLY A 8 3.30 5.21 -12.29
N LEU A 9 3.73 5.36 -11.03
CA LEU A 9 5.05 5.88 -10.64
C LEU A 9 5.60 5.11 -9.43
N LEU A 10 6.90 4.83 -9.45
CA LEU A 10 7.67 4.37 -8.28
C LEU A 10 8.46 5.53 -7.70
N TYR A 11 8.36 5.73 -6.38
CA TYR A 11 9.01 6.85 -5.69
C TYR A 11 9.59 6.40 -4.33
N PRO A 12 10.60 7.10 -3.77
CA PRO A 12 11.18 6.70 -2.49
C PRO A 12 10.20 6.89 -1.33
N SER A 13 10.22 5.98 -0.38
CA SER A 13 9.44 6.08 0.85
C SER A 13 10.03 7.14 1.78
N VAL A 14 9.16 7.97 2.34
CA VAL A 14 9.53 8.94 3.40
C VAL A 14 9.48 8.34 4.79
N ARG A 15 8.85 7.16 4.96
CA ARG A 15 8.69 6.48 6.26
C ARG A 15 9.69 5.35 6.49
N ARG A 16 10.32 4.84 5.43
CA ARG A 16 11.25 3.70 5.49
C ARG A 16 12.44 3.97 4.60
N ALA A 17 13.63 4.12 5.20
CA ALA A 17 14.88 4.25 4.46
C ALA A 17 15.08 3.06 3.50
N GLY A 18 15.47 3.34 2.25
CA GLY A 18 15.58 2.34 1.18
C GLY A 18 14.24 1.76 0.70
N GLY A 19 13.11 2.20 1.26
CA GLY A 19 11.78 1.78 0.83
C GLY A 19 11.36 2.47 -0.48
N ARG A 20 10.54 1.77 -1.26
CA ARG A 20 9.90 2.30 -2.47
C ARG A 20 8.40 2.21 -2.32
N CYS A 21 7.72 3.27 -2.73
CA CYS A 21 6.28 3.33 -2.84
C CYS A 21 5.88 3.26 -4.31
N PHE A 22 4.68 2.76 -4.56
CA PHE A 22 4.07 2.69 -5.88
C PHE A 22 2.72 3.41 -5.86
N VAL A 23 2.46 4.22 -6.89
CA VAL A 23 1.14 4.78 -7.16
C VAL A 23 0.63 4.27 -8.50
N ALA A 24 -0.56 3.68 -8.50
CA ALA A 24 -1.27 3.30 -9.71
C ALA A 24 -2.15 4.48 -10.18
N PHE A 25 -1.98 4.90 -11.44
CA PHE A 25 -2.84 5.91 -12.07
C PHE A 25 -3.99 5.28 -12.86
N ASP A 26 -3.82 4.01 -13.24
CA ASP A 26 -4.78 3.12 -13.86
C ASP A 26 -4.89 1.85 -12.99
N PRO A 27 -6.04 1.56 -12.36
CA PRO A 27 -6.21 0.37 -11.53
C PRO A 27 -5.91 -0.95 -12.26
N GLY A 28 -6.11 -0.98 -13.58
CA GLY A 28 -5.87 -2.16 -14.43
C GLY A 28 -4.40 -2.59 -14.51
N ILE A 29 -3.45 -1.79 -14.02
CA ILE A 29 -2.03 -2.22 -13.94
C ILE A 29 -1.80 -3.26 -12.84
N VAL A 30 -2.65 -3.29 -11.80
CA VAL A 30 -2.56 -4.27 -10.71
C VAL A 30 -3.46 -5.45 -11.06
N GLN A 31 -2.85 -6.55 -11.50
CA GLN A 31 -3.55 -7.75 -11.93
C GLN A 31 -3.24 -8.92 -10.99
N ASN A 32 -4.14 -9.91 -10.95
CA ASN A 32 -3.96 -11.14 -10.15
C ASN A 32 -3.74 -10.89 -8.64
N VAL A 33 -4.47 -9.96 -8.04
CA VAL A 33 -4.47 -9.79 -6.58
C VAL A 33 -5.06 -11.05 -5.95
N ARG A 34 -4.25 -11.77 -5.19
CA ARG A 34 -4.68 -12.95 -4.43
C ARG A 34 -4.82 -12.54 -2.96
N PRO A 35 -5.95 -12.86 -2.30
CA PRO A 35 -6.06 -12.69 -0.86
C PRO A 35 -4.89 -13.40 -0.17
N GLY A 36 -4.13 -12.63 0.61
CA GLY A 36 -3.12 -13.17 1.52
C GLY A 36 -3.72 -13.45 2.89
N ALA A 37 -2.87 -13.51 3.91
CA ALA A 37 -3.35 -13.52 5.30
C ALA A 37 -4.10 -12.22 5.62
N SER A 38 -5.23 -12.33 6.32
CA SER A 38 -6.05 -11.19 6.76
C SER A 38 -5.78 -10.90 8.24
N TRP A 39 -5.54 -9.62 8.55
CA TRP A 39 -5.09 -9.16 9.86
C TRP A 39 -5.99 -7.98 10.28
N THR A 40 -6.54 -8.04 11.48
CA THR A 40 -7.32 -6.96 12.07
C THR A 40 -6.42 -6.17 13.02
N LEU A 41 -6.32 -4.86 12.80
CA LEU A 41 -5.58 -3.93 13.64
C LEU A 41 -6.59 -3.16 14.50
N ILE A 42 -6.43 -3.20 15.83
CA ILE A 42 -7.38 -2.59 16.78
C ILE A 42 -6.69 -1.53 17.63
N TRP A 43 -7.21 -0.30 17.63
CA TRP A 43 -6.76 0.80 18.49
C TRP A 43 -7.79 1.10 19.58
N ARG A 44 -7.33 1.28 20.82
CA ARG A 44 -8.18 1.61 21.99
C ARG A 44 -7.91 3.01 22.53
N GLY A 45 -7.79 3.98 21.63
CA GLY A 45 -7.55 5.39 21.96
C GLY A 45 -6.09 5.78 22.20
N THR A 46 -5.15 4.85 22.10
CA THR A 46 -3.70 5.10 22.09
C THR A 46 -3.12 4.79 20.69
N PRO A 47 -1.89 5.24 20.39
CA PRO A 47 -1.20 4.87 19.14
C PRO A 47 -0.87 3.38 19.03
N ASP A 48 -0.77 2.69 20.18
CA ASP A 48 -0.53 1.25 20.24
C ASP A 48 -1.74 0.47 19.73
N PHE A 49 -1.48 -0.52 18.88
CA PHE A 49 -2.51 -1.39 18.32
C PHE A 49 -2.31 -2.84 18.74
N ALA A 50 -3.42 -3.58 18.84
CA ALA A 50 -3.42 -5.04 18.88
C ALA A 50 -3.60 -5.60 17.48
N VAL A 51 -3.06 -6.79 17.24
CA VAL A 51 -3.17 -7.53 15.98
C VAL A 51 -3.93 -8.82 16.24
N GLU A 52 -4.98 -9.07 15.47
CA GLU A 52 -5.73 -10.32 15.47
C GLU A 52 -5.67 -10.95 14.07
N ALA A 53 -5.43 -12.26 13.99
CA ALA A 53 -5.56 -12.99 12.73
C ALA A 53 -7.05 -13.20 12.42
N ALA A 54 -7.45 -12.91 11.18
CA ALA A 54 -8.80 -13.15 10.68
C ALA A 54 -8.92 -14.51 10.00
#